data_AF-A0A1V3XA85-F1
#
_entry.id   AF-A0A1V3XA85-F1
#
_cell.length_a   1.000
_cell.length_b   1.000
_cell.length_c   1.000
_cell.angle_alpha   90.00
_cell.angle_beta   90.00
_cell.angle_gamma   90.00
#
_symmetry.space_group_name_H-M   'P 1'
#
loop_
_entity.id
_entity.type
_entity.pdbx_description
1 polymer ?
#
loop_
_entity_poly.entity_id
_entity_poly.type
_entity_poly.pdbx_seq_one_letter_code
_entity_poly.pdbx_strand_id
1 'polypeptide(L)'
;MTDRLAGLFESAVGMLPLSEARSLDLFTEITIDDESACDAWVGRIRCGDLDRVTLFRAWYSRRNFGRLAGSAQISMSTLGARVPIGGLYGDITYPVASPLAITMGFAASEAAQGNYADAMEAIEASAVAGSEHLVSWLKAVIYGAAERWTDVIDEVKSGAKWPDKFLAGAAGVAHGVAAANLGLFTEAERRLTEANDSPAGEACARAIAWYLAMARRSQGNEDAAVALLEWLQTTHPDPKVSAALKDSSYRLKTTTAEQIASRADPWDPGSVVTDNTGRERLLAEAQAELDRQIGLTRVKAQIERYRAATMMARVRAAKGMKVAQPSKHMIFTGRPVPARPRSPGWWPTFWPVWA
;
A
#
# COMPACT_ATOMS: atom_id res chain seq x y z
N MET A 1 -26.18 21.29 29.37
CA MET A 1 -25.04 21.43 28.44
C MET A 1 -25.30 20.73 27.13
N THR A 2 -25.72 19.46 27.15
CA THR A 2 -26.07 18.66 25.96
C THR A 2 -27.11 19.34 25.05
N ASP A 3 -28.19 19.92 25.61
CA ASP A 3 -29.22 20.60 24.79
C ASP A 3 -28.71 21.88 24.11
N ARG A 4 -27.76 22.60 24.73
CA ARG A 4 -27.12 23.78 24.13
C ARG A 4 -26.25 23.36 22.94
N LEU A 5 -25.44 22.30 23.11
CA LEU A 5 -24.57 21.79 22.04
C LEU A 5 -25.39 21.19 20.90
N ALA A 6 -26.52 20.54 21.19
CA ALA A 6 -27.45 20.04 20.18
C ALA A 6 -28.04 21.18 19.33
N GLY A 7 -28.48 22.28 19.97
CA GLY A 7 -28.98 23.45 19.25
C GLY A 7 -27.91 24.17 18.41
N LEU A 8 -26.67 24.24 18.90
CA LEU A 8 -25.53 24.74 18.12
C LEU A 8 -25.24 23.84 16.91
N PHE A 9 -25.28 22.51 17.10
CA PHE A 9 -25.08 21.54 16.02
C PHE A 9 -26.15 21.63 14.95
N GLU A 10 -27.43 21.72 15.34
CA GLU A 10 -28.55 21.94 14.43
C GLU A 10 -28.38 23.24 13.63
N SER A 11 -28.02 24.34 14.31
CA SER A 11 -27.75 25.63 13.66
C SER A 11 -26.58 25.55 12.67
N ALA A 12 -25.51 24.82 13.03
CA ALA A 12 -24.35 24.63 12.16
C ALA A 12 -24.72 23.85 10.89
N VAL A 13 -25.52 22.79 11.02
CA VAL A 13 -26.01 21.99 9.88
C VAL A 13 -26.94 22.82 9.00
N GLY A 14 -27.87 23.58 9.58
CA GLY A 14 -28.76 24.48 8.84
C GLY A 14 -28.04 25.60 8.09
N MET A 15 -26.86 25.99 8.56
CA MET A 15 -26.01 27.01 7.93
C MET A 15 -25.15 26.46 6.77
N LEU A 16 -24.97 25.14 6.63
CA LEU A 16 -24.12 24.54 5.60
C LEU A 16 -24.47 24.98 4.17
N PRO A 17 -25.75 25.07 3.76
CA PRO A 17 -26.12 25.55 2.41
C PRO A 17 -25.90 27.06 2.21
N LEU A 18 -25.79 27.83 3.31
CA LEU A 18 -25.68 29.29 3.28
C LEU A 18 -24.23 29.77 3.36
N SER A 19 -23.44 29.19 4.28
CA SER A 19 -22.05 29.58 4.49
C SER A 19 -21.28 28.51 5.27
N GLU A 20 -20.39 27.79 4.58
CA GLU A 20 -19.51 26.79 5.21
C GLU A 20 -18.58 27.40 6.26
N ALA A 21 -18.14 28.64 6.08
CA ALA A 21 -17.30 29.35 7.05
C ALA A 21 -18.03 29.57 8.39
N ARG A 22 -19.31 29.97 8.37
CA ARG A 22 -20.10 30.13 9.59
C ARG A 22 -20.44 28.80 10.25
N SER A 23 -20.71 27.76 9.45
CA SER A 23 -20.85 26.40 9.97
C SER A 23 -19.57 25.93 10.66
N LEU A 24 -18.40 26.22 10.08
CA LEU A 24 -17.11 25.89 10.67
C LEU A 24 -16.90 26.56 12.03
N ASP A 25 -17.24 27.85 12.17
CA ASP A 25 -17.15 28.55 13.45
C ASP A 25 -18.02 27.89 14.53
N LEU A 26 -19.27 27.54 14.19
CA LEU A 26 -20.21 26.88 15.11
C LEU A 26 -19.75 25.47 15.50
N PHE A 27 -19.28 24.67 14.53
CA PHE A 27 -18.70 23.36 14.86
C PHE A 27 -17.43 23.50 15.70
N THR A 28 -16.63 24.54 15.46
CA THR A 28 -15.43 24.82 16.24
C THR A 28 -15.77 25.17 17.68
N GLU A 29 -16.79 26.02 17.92
CA GLU A 29 -17.29 26.33 19.27
C GLU A 29 -17.69 25.04 20.02
N ILE A 30 -18.43 24.14 19.36
CA ILE A 30 -18.79 22.85 19.95
C ILE A 30 -17.55 22.03 20.33
N THR A 31 -16.54 21.97 19.46
CA THR A 31 -15.31 21.19 19.74
C THR A 31 -14.39 21.83 20.79
N ILE A 32 -14.51 23.13 21.03
CA ILE A 32 -13.81 23.83 22.11
C ILE A 32 -14.48 23.51 23.46
N ASP A 33 -15.81 23.51 23.49
CA ASP A 33 -16.59 23.18 24.68
C ASP A 33 -16.55 21.67 25.01
N ASP A 34 -16.55 20.80 24.00
CA ASP A 34 -16.46 19.34 24.12
C ASP A 34 -15.54 18.73 23.05
N GLU A 35 -14.29 18.43 23.43
CA GLU A 35 -13.32 17.77 22.55
C GLU A 35 -13.74 16.35 22.13
N SER A 36 -14.70 15.73 22.82
CA SER A 36 -15.19 14.38 22.56
C SER A 36 -16.40 14.33 21.61
N ALA A 37 -16.84 15.50 21.12
CA ALA A 37 -17.96 15.66 20.18
C ALA A 37 -17.57 15.23 18.74
N CYS A 38 -17.54 13.92 18.50
CA CYS A 38 -17.18 13.31 17.21
C CYS A 38 -17.95 13.94 16.02
N ASP A 39 -19.23 14.19 16.17
CA ASP A 39 -20.08 14.67 15.08
C ASP A 39 -19.72 16.10 14.67
N ALA A 40 -19.32 16.94 15.63
CA ALA A 40 -18.85 18.29 15.35
C ALA A 40 -17.49 18.29 14.63
N TRP A 41 -16.59 17.37 14.99
CA TRP A 41 -15.34 17.16 14.23
C TRP A 41 -15.62 16.73 12.78
N VAL A 42 -16.61 15.87 12.55
CA VAL A 42 -17.06 15.51 11.19
C VAL A 42 -17.71 16.70 10.47
N GLY A 43 -18.41 17.58 11.19
CA GLY A 43 -18.92 18.85 10.69
C GLY A 43 -17.81 19.80 10.24
N ARG A 44 -16.71 19.90 11.00
CA ARG A 44 -15.51 20.65 10.59
C ARG A 44 -14.90 20.08 9.31
N ILE A 45 -14.76 18.75 9.23
CA ILE A 45 -14.29 18.06 8.01
C ILE A 45 -15.19 18.40 6.81
N ARG A 46 -16.51 18.44 7.00
CA ARG A 46 -17.44 18.85 5.94
C ARG A 46 -17.17 20.28 5.46
N CYS A 47 -16.78 21.19 6.35
CA CYS A 47 -16.47 22.57 6.01
C CYS A 47 -15.05 22.78 5.42
N GLY A 48 -14.33 21.68 5.12
CA GLY A 48 -13.00 21.72 4.51
C GLY A 48 -11.83 21.73 5.51
N ASP A 49 -12.08 21.62 6.82
CA ASP A 49 -11.04 21.45 7.82
C ASP A 49 -10.53 20.00 7.81
N LEU A 50 -9.52 19.75 6.97
CA LEU A 50 -8.81 18.48 6.86
C LEU A 50 -7.50 18.49 7.65
N ASP A 51 -7.39 19.33 8.69
CA ASP A 51 -6.20 19.33 9.54
C ASP A 51 -6.02 17.97 10.22
N ARG A 52 -4.76 17.60 10.45
CA ARG A 52 -4.38 16.35 11.10
C ARG A 52 -5.04 16.24 12.48
N VAL A 53 -5.08 17.33 13.24
CA VAL A 53 -5.70 17.36 14.57
C VAL A 53 -7.20 17.08 14.49
N THR A 54 -7.90 17.69 13.51
CA THR A 54 -9.33 17.49 13.29
C THR A 54 -9.65 16.02 12.98
N LEU A 55 -8.88 15.39 12.07
CA LEU A 55 -9.04 13.97 11.73
C LEU A 55 -8.70 13.04 12.90
N PHE A 56 -7.62 13.34 13.63
CA PHE A 56 -7.23 12.58 14.82
C PHE A 56 -8.31 12.64 15.90
N ARG A 57 -8.86 13.83 16.20
CA ARG A 57 -9.91 14.01 17.21
C ARG A 57 -11.22 13.34 16.79
N ALA A 58 -11.59 13.41 15.51
CA ALA A 58 -12.71 12.63 14.98
C ALA A 58 -12.50 11.12 15.18
N TRP A 59 -11.31 10.61 14.85
CA TRP A 59 -11.00 9.19 15.02
C TRP A 59 -10.93 8.78 16.50
N TYR A 60 -10.33 9.59 17.36
CA TYR A 60 -10.21 9.32 18.79
C TYR A 60 -11.60 9.24 19.46
N SER A 61 -12.50 10.16 19.08
CA SER A 61 -13.87 10.22 19.60
C SER A 61 -14.88 9.36 18.83
N ARG A 62 -14.45 8.49 17.90
CA ARG A 62 -15.32 7.66 17.02
C ARG A 62 -16.39 6.84 17.74
N ARG A 63 -16.20 6.51 19.02
CA ARG A 63 -17.21 5.81 19.86
C ARG A 63 -18.46 6.67 20.13
N ASN A 64 -18.33 7.98 20.02
CA ASN A 64 -19.41 8.95 20.18
C ASN A 64 -20.08 9.33 18.85
N PHE A 65 -19.75 8.67 17.74
CA PHE A 65 -20.34 8.95 16.44
C PHE A 65 -21.87 8.80 16.47
N GLY A 66 -22.56 9.83 15.99
CA GLY A 66 -24.01 9.95 15.94
C GLY A 66 -24.69 10.34 17.26
N ARG A 67 -23.94 10.52 18.37
CA ARG A 67 -24.55 10.89 19.66
C ARG A 67 -25.09 12.31 19.68
N LEU A 68 -24.30 13.27 19.20
CA LEU A 68 -24.70 14.68 19.17
C LEU A 68 -25.73 14.91 18.06
N ALA A 69 -25.51 14.33 16.87
CA ALA A 69 -26.46 14.39 15.78
C ALA A 69 -27.80 13.75 16.14
N GLY A 70 -27.80 12.61 16.84
CA GLY A 70 -29.02 11.97 17.36
C GLY A 70 -29.77 12.82 18.38
N SER A 71 -29.05 13.57 19.23
CA SER A 71 -29.67 14.52 20.17
C SER A 71 -30.34 15.71 19.47
N ALA A 72 -29.87 16.07 18.28
CA ALA A 72 -30.47 17.08 17.40
C ALA A 72 -31.44 16.47 16.35
N GLN A 73 -31.72 15.16 16.42
CA GLN A 73 -32.54 14.41 15.44
C GLN A 73 -32.07 14.53 13.98
N ILE A 74 -30.76 14.72 13.77
CA ILE A 74 -30.12 14.81 12.46
C ILE A 74 -29.35 13.50 12.18
N SER A 75 -29.44 13.00 10.95
CA SER A 75 -28.59 11.90 10.49
C SER A 75 -27.22 12.42 10.07
N MET A 76 -26.14 11.72 10.46
CA MET A 76 -24.78 12.07 10.04
C MET A 76 -24.60 12.05 8.52
N SER A 77 -25.37 11.22 7.80
CA SER A 77 -25.34 11.18 6.34
C SER A 77 -25.84 12.50 5.70
N THR A 78 -26.67 13.27 6.40
CA THR A 78 -27.20 14.55 5.91
C THR A 78 -26.12 15.64 5.82
N LEU A 79 -25.06 15.56 6.64
CA LEU A 79 -23.95 16.50 6.58
C LEU A 79 -23.22 16.43 5.23
N GLY A 80 -23.26 15.27 4.56
CA GLY A 80 -22.55 15.07 3.30
C GLY A 80 -21.03 15.17 3.43
N ALA A 81 -20.49 14.94 4.63
CA ALA A 81 -19.05 14.94 4.88
C ALA A 81 -18.35 13.84 4.08
N ARG A 82 -17.19 14.15 3.50
CA ARG A 82 -16.36 13.20 2.75
C ARG A 82 -14.93 13.29 3.22
N VAL A 83 -14.24 12.15 3.26
CA VAL A 83 -12.81 12.07 3.62
C VAL A 83 -11.99 11.57 2.44
N PRO A 84 -10.76 12.08 2.24
CA PRO A 84 -9.87 11.58 1.20
C PRO A 84 -9.33 10.19 1.58
N ILE A 85 -9.39 9.27 0.63
CA ILE A 85 -8.91 7.88 0.76
C ILE A 85 -8.03 7.45 -0.42
N GLY A 86 -7.75 8.36 -1.36
CA GLY A 86 -7.05 8.03 -2.61
C GLY A 86 -5.52 8.03 -2.53
N GLY A 87 -4.96 8.72 -1.53
CA GLY A 87 -3.52 8.85 -1.35
C GLY A 87 -2.79 9.33 -2.62
N LEU A 88 -1.73 8.63 -3.02
CA LEU A 88 -0.95 8.97 -4.22
C LEU A 88 -1.61 8.53 -5.54
N TYR A 89 -2.65 7.70 -5.49
CA TYR A 89 -3.23 7.07 -6.69
C TYR A 89 -4.26 7.96 -7.39
N GLY A 90 -4.96 8.83 -6.67
CA GLY A 90 -6.00 9.68 -7.24
C GLY A 90 -6.75 10.49 -6.20
N ASP A 91 -7.63 11.38 -6.67
CA ASP A 91 -8.55 12.13 -5.83
C ASP A 91 -9.82 11.31 -5.58
N ILE A 92 -9.72 10.39 -4.61
CA ILE A 92 -10.80 9.51 -4.21
C ILE A 92 -11.26 9.89 -2.82
N THR A 93 -12.55 10.19 -2.67
CA THR A 93 -13.16 10.53 -1.39
C THR A 93 -14.25 9.54 -1.02
N TYR A 94 -14.45 9.30 0.27
CA TYR A 94 -15.45 8.38 0.81
C TYR A 94 -16.44 9.11 1.74
N PRO A 95 -17.75 8.85 1.65
CA PRO A 95 -18.74 9.51 2.52
C PRO A 95 -18.60 9.04 3.97
N VAL A 96 -18.67 9.99 4.91
CA VAL A 96 -18.58 9.70 6.35
C VAL A 96 -19.95 9.31 6.89
N ALA A 97 -20.36 8.07 6.63
CA ALA A 97 -21.61 7.50 7.12
C ALA A 97 -21.42 6.54 8.31
N SER A 98 -20.17 6.19 8.65
CA SER A 98 -19.84 5.24 9.71
C SER A 98 -18.49 5.54 10.36
N PRO A 99 -18.21 4.99 11.54
CA PRO A 99 -16.88 5.10 12.16
C PRO A 99 -15.74 4.57 11.29
N LEU A 100 -16.01 3.58 10.43
CA LEU A 100 -15.02 3.03 9.49
C LEU A 100 -14.53 4.11 8.51
N ALA A 101 -15.42 4.96 8.00
CA ALA A 101 -15.04 6.04 7.10
C ALA A 101 -14.08 7.03 7.79
N ILE A 102 -14.32 7.35 9.06
CA ILE A 102 -13.42 8.21 9.86
C ILE A 102 -12.04 7.54 9.99
N THR A 103 -11.99 6.24 10.29
CA THR A 103 -10.74 5.50 10.34
C THR A 103 -10.01 5.52 9.00
N MET A 104 -10.70 5.35 7.88
CA MET A 104 -10.09 5.39 6.56
C MET A 104 -9.46 6.76 6.26
N GLY A 105 -10.18 7.84 6.55
CA GLY A 105 -9.65 9.21 6.36
C GLY A 105 -8.46 9.51 7.26
N PHE A 106 -8.54 9.09 8.53
CA PHE A 106 -7.43 9.23 9.48
C PHE A 106 -6.19 8.46 9.01
N ALA A 107 -6.34 7.18 8.65
CA ALA A 107 -5.22 6.36 8.22
C ALA A 107 -4.59 6.85 6.90
N ALA A 108 -5.39 7.35 5.95
CA ALA A 108 -4.87 7.96 4.74
C ALA A 108 -4.07 9.25 5.03
N SER A 109 -4.52 10.06 6.00
CA SER A 109 -3.80 11.26 6.43
C SER A 109 -2.50 10.92 7.16
N GLU A 110 -2.52 9.96 8.10
CA GLU A 110 -1.31 9.52 8.80
C GLU A 110 -0.28 8.90 7.84
N ALA A 111 -0.73 8.16 6.83
CA ALA A 111 0.13 7.66 5.76
C ALA A 111 0.81 8.79 4.97
N ALA A 112 0.09 9.88 4.69
CA ALA A 112 0.66 11.05 4.02
C ALA A 112 1.70 11.79 4.89
N GLN A 113 1.60 11.67 6.22
CA GLN A 113 2.54 12.26 7.18
C GLN A 113 3.72 11.33 7.52
N GLY A 114 3.73 10.09 6.99
CA GLY A 114 4.79 9.10 7.26
C GLY A 114 4.59 8.25 8.53
N ASN A 115 3.45 8.38 9.22
CA ASN A 115 3.15 7.58 10.42
C ASN A 115 2.45 6.27 10.04
N TYR A 116 3.16 5.42 9.32
CA TYR A 116 2.57 4.22 8.70
C TYR A 116 2.12 3.17 9.73
N ALA A 117 2.83 3.05 10.85
CA ALA A 117 2.49 2.11 11.92
C ALA A 117 1.12 2.44 12.54
N ASP A 118 0.92 3.70 12.93
CA ASP A 118 -0.34 4.18 13.50
C ASP A 118 -1.50 4.04 12.51
N ALA A 119 -1.25 4.34 11.23
CA ALA A 119 -2.23 4.16 10.16
C ALA A 119 -2.66 2.69 10.01
N MET A 120 -1.70 1.76 10.09
CA MET A 120 -1.98 0.32 10.00
C MET A 120 -2.75 -0.18 11.23
N GLU A 121 -2.32 0.20 12.43
CA GLU A 121 -2.99 -0.18 13.68
C GLU A 121 -4.45 0.27 13.68
N ALA A 122 -4.72 1.51 13.26
CA ALA A 122 -6.07 2.06 13.21
C ALA A 122 -7.01 1.24 12.31
N ILE A 123 -6.53 0.80 11.15
CA ILE A 123 -7.30 0.00 10.20
C ILE A 123 -7.49 -1.43 10.70
N GLU A 124 -6.44 -2.06 11.22
CA GLU A 124 -6.51 -3.46 11.68
C GLU A 124 -7.38 -3.63 12.93
N ALA A 125 -7.48 -2.59 13.76
CA ALA A 125 -8.40 -2.55 14.89
C ALA A 125 -9.88 -2.37 14.49
N SER A 126 -10.19 -2.10 13.21
CA SER A 126 -11.56 -1.85 12.76
C SER A 126 -12.30 -3.14 12.44
N ALA A 127 -13.58 -3.22 12.81
CA ALA A 127 -14.44 -4.34 12.42
C ALA A 127 -14.83 -4.23 10.93
N VAL A 128 -14.63 -5.30 10.17
CA VAL A 128 -14.62 -5.24 8.69
C VAL A 128 -15.69 -6.09 8.02
N ALA A 129 -16.68 -6.63 8.75
CA ALA A 129 -17.65 -7.57 8.19
C ALA A 129 -18.32 -7.03 6.91
N GLY A 130 -17.97 -7.58 5.74
CA GLY A 130 -18.47 -7.17 4.42
C GLY A 130 -17.78 -5.95 3.77
N SER A 131 -16.78 -5.38 4.42
CA SER A 131 -16.03 -4.18 3.97
C SER A 131 -14.53 -4.47 3.76
N GLU A 132 -14.16 -5.73 3.55
CA GLU A 132 -12.76 -6.18 3.50
C GLU A 132 -11.97 -5.53 2.35
N HIS A 133 -12.67 -5.21 1.27
CA HIS A 133 -12.12 -4.48 0.12
C HIS A 133 -11.71 -3.04 0.47
N LEU A 134 -12.43 -2.36 1.38
CA LEU A 134 -12.07 -1.00 1.83
C LEU A 134 -10.79 -1.03 2.66
N VAL A 135 -10.64 -2.01 3.53
CA VAL A 135 -9.42 -2.21 4.32
C VAL A 135 -8.24 -2.56 3.41
N SER A 136 -8.43 -3.47 2.47
CA SER A 136 -7.40 -3.85 1.50
C SER A 136 -6.95 -2.63 0.66
N TRP A 137 -7.91 -1.79 0.23
CA TRP A 137 -7.62 -0.54 -0.46
C TRP A 137 -6.77 0.43 0.40
N LEU A 138 -7.16 0.67 1.65
CA LEU A 138 -6.39 1.56 2.52
C LEU A 138 -5.01 1.00 2.86
N LYS A 139 -4.86 -0.33 3.03
CA LYS A 139 -3.54 -0.96 3.15
C LYS A 139 -2.67 -0.67 1.93
N ALA A 140 -3.23 -0.78 0.72
CA ALA A 140 -2.54 -0.42 -0.51
C ALA A 140 -2.13 1.06 -0.58
N VAL A 141 -2.94 1.96 -0.01
CA VAL A 141 -2.60 3.39 0.14
C VAL A 141 -1.41 3.59 1.09
N ILE A 142 -1.44 2.95 2.27
CA ILE A 142 -0.36 3.04 3.27
C ILE A 142 0.94 2.46 2.71
N TYR A 143 0.89 1.26 2.14
CA TYR A 143 2.06 0.62 1.53
C TYR A 143 2.59 1.43 0.34
N GLY A 144 1.72 2.05 -0.45
CA GLY A 144 2.11 2.94 -1.54
C GLY A 144 2.88 4.17 -1.05
N ALA A 145 2.41 4.80 0.04
CA ALA A 145 3.07 5.96 0.64
C ALA A 145 4.48 5.62 1.15
N ALA A 146 4.69 4.41 1.67
CA ALA A 146 6.00 3.89 2.10
C ALA A 146 6.82 3.20 0.97
N GLU A 147 6.41 3.36 -0.30
CA GLU A 147 7.04 2.73 -1.46
C GLU A 147 7.22 1.20 -1.33
N ARG A 148 6.31 0.52 -0.64
CA ARG A 148 6.28 -0.94 -0.46
C ARG A 148 5.45 -1.60 -1.56
N TRP A 149 5.93 -1.49 -2.80
CA TRP A 149 5.17 -1.85 -4.00
C TRP A 149 4.77 -3.33 -4.09
N THR A 150 5.56 -4.24 -3.52
CA THR A 150 5.20 -5.67 -3.47
C THR A 150 3.97 -5.92 -2.59
N ASP A 151 3.89 -5.24 -1.45
CA ASP A 151 2.76 -5.37 -0.53
C ASP A 151 1.50 -4.71 -1.12
N VAL A 152 1.66 -3.59 -1.84
CA VAL A 152 0.56 -2.98 -2.62
C VAL A 152 -0.06 -4.00 -3.57
N ILE A 153 0.76 -4.69 -4.37
CA ILE A 153 0.30 -5.71 -5.32
C ILE A 153 -0.42 -6.84 -4.60
N ASP A 154 0.09 -7.28 -3.44
CA ASP A 154 -0.50 -8.35 -2.66
C ASP A 154 -1.90 -8.01 -2.12
N GLU A 155 -2.14 -6.76 -1.74
CA GLU A 155 -3.47 -6.30 -1.31
C GLU A 155 -4.44 -6.17 -2.50
N VAL A 156 -3.98 -5.59 -3.62
CA VAL A 156 -4.87 -5.25 -4.75
C VAL A 156 -5.01 -6.35 -5.81
N LYS A 157 -4.24 -7.44 -5.74
CA LYS A 157 -4.35 -8.56 -6.73
C LYS A 157 -5.74 -9.18 -6.79
N SER A 158 -6.49 -9.11 -5.69
CA SER A 158 -7.88 -9.60 -5.60
C SER A 158 -8.92 -8.55 -6.01
N GLY A 159 -8.49 -7.33 -6.38
CA GLY A 159 -9.33 -6.17 -6.66
C GLY A 159 -10.42 -6.40 -7.70
N ALA A 160 -10.18 -7.26 -8.69
CA ALA A 160 -11.19 -7.60 -9.70
C ALA A 160 -12.46 -8.25 -9.13
N LYS A 161 -12.37 -8.86 -7.93
CA LYS A 161 -13.50 -9.50 -7.23
C LYS A 161 -14.24 -8.55 -6.29
N TRP A 162 -13.79 -7.30 -6.16
CA TRP A 162 -14.41 -6.36 -5.25
C TRP A 162 -15.83 -5.99 -5.74
N PRO A 163 -16.77 -5.79 -4.80
CA PRO A 163 -18.14 -5.43 -5.16
C PRO A 163 -18.21 -4.04 -5.80
N ASP A 164 -17.39 -3.11 -5.31
CA ASP A 164 -17.30 -1.75 -5.83
C ASP A 164 -16.38 -1.70 -7.07
N LYS A 165 -16.99 -1.40 -8.23
CA LYS A 165 -16.28 -1.28 -9.51
C LYS A 165 -15.40 -0.05 -9.60
N PHE A 166 -15.74 1.02 -8.88
CA PHE A 166 -14.90 2.20 -8.81
C PHE A 166 -13.60 1.86 -8.06
N LEU A 167 -13.71 1.29 -6.86
CA LEU A 167 -12.52 0.86 -6.10
C LEU A 167 -11.75 -0.26 -6.78
N ALA A 168 -12.41 -1.17 -7.50
CA ALA A 168 -11.72 -2.16 -8.32
C ALA A 168 -10.87 -1.52 -9.43
N GLY A 169 -11.37 -0.44 -10.05
CA GLY A 169 -10.62 0.38 -11.01
C GLY A 169 -9.42 1.06 -10.36
N ALA A 170 -9.63 1.69 -9.20
CA ALA A 170 -8.55 2.32 -8.43
C ALA A 170 -7.48 1.31 -7.97
N ALA A 171 -7.89 0.11 -7.58
CA ALA A 171 -6.99 -1.01 -7.28
C ALA A 171 -6.15 -1.42 -8.51
N GLY A 172 -6.73 -1.35 -9.71
CA GLY A 172 -6.02 -1.52 -10.98
C GLY A 172 -4.94 -0.46 -11.20
N VAL A 173 -5.25 0.81 -10.89
CA VAL A 173 -4.27 1.91 -10.91
C VAL A 173 -3.14 1.62 -9.93
N ALA A 174 -3.44 1.31 -8.67
CA ALA A 174 -2.43 1.02 -7.66
C ALA A 174 -1.51 -0.14 -8.06
N HIS A 175 -2.06 -1.19 -8.68
CA HIS A 175 -1.29 -2.29 -9.24
C HIS A 175 -0.35 -1.83 -10.36
N GLY A 176 -0.84 -1.02 -11.30
CA GLY A 176 -0.04 -0.48 -12.40
C GLY A 176 1.07 0.46 -11.93
N VAL A 177 0.78 1.31 -10.94
CA VAL A 177 1.75 2.19 -10.29
C VAL A 177 2.85 1.38 -9.58
N ALA A 178 2.47 0.35 -8.83
CA ALA A 178 3.41 -0.55 -8.18
C ALA A 178 4.30 -1.27 -9.22
N ALA A 179 3.71 -1.75 -10.32
CA ALA A 179 4.46 -2.36 -11.42
C ALA A 179 5.46 -1.38 -12.07
N ALA A 180 5.07 -0.12 -12.28
CA ALA A 180 5.95 0.91 -12.84
C ALA A 180 7.16 1.17 -11.93
N ASN A 181 6.93 1.33 -10.63
CA ASN A 181 8.00 1.55 -9.65
C ASN A 181 8.91 0.33 -9.47
N LEU A 182 8.43 -0.88 -9.79
CA LEU A 182 9.24 -2.11 -9.82
C LEU A 182 10.00 -2.32 -11.15
N GLY A 183 9.88 -1.38 -12.10
CA GLY A 183 10.50 -1.49 -13.43
C GLY A 183 9.80 -2.45 -14.40
N LEU A 184 8.60 -2.93 -14.06
CA LEU A 184 7.78 -3.81 -14.91
C LEU A 184 6.93 -2.99 -15.89
N PHE A 185 7.59 -2.18 -16.73
CA PHE A 185 6.93 -1.12 -17.52
C PHE A 185 5.85 -1.62 -18.48
N THR A 186 6.04 -2.77 -19.14
CA THR A 186 5.02 -3.32 -20.06
C THR A 186 3.75 -3.74 -19.34
N GLU A 187 3.88 -4.32 -18.14
CA GLU A 187 2.72 -4.68 -17.33
C GLU A 187 2.05 -3.44 -16.74
N ALA A 188 2.84 -2.45 -16.31
CA ALA A 188 2.34 -1.17 -15.84
C ALA A 188 1.48 -0.48 -16.92
N GLU A 189 1.96 -0.40 -18.16
CA GLU A 189 1.21 0.21 -19.26
C GLU A 189 -0.11 -0.49 -19.54
N ARG A 190 -0.10 -1.82 -19.60
CA ARG A 190 -1.30 -2.61 -19.81
C ARG A 190 -2.34 -2.34 -18.72
N ARG A 191 -1.92 -2.39 -17.46
CA ARG A 191 -2.80 -2.18 -16.29
C ARG A 191 -3.32 -0.76 -16.19
N LEU A 192 -2.47 0.25 -16.40
CA LEU A 192 -2.86 1.65 -16.31
C LEU A 192 -3.79 2.05 -17.45
N THR A 193 -3.61 1.48 -18.66
CA THR A 193 -4.54 1.69 -19.78
C THR A 193 -5.91 1.07 -19.48
N GLU A 194 -5.94 -0.19 -19.00
CA GLU A 194 -7.18 -0.85 -18.58
C GLU A 194 -7.89 -0.10 -17.44
N ALA A 195 -7.12 0.46 -16.49
CA ALA A 195 -7.67 1.22 -15.37
C ALA A 195 -8.18 2.61 -15.79
N ASN A 196 -7.64 3.19 -16.86
CA ASN A 196 -8.14 4.45 -17.43
C ASN A 196 -9.55 4.33 -17.99
N ASP A 197 -9.89 3.16 -18.54
CA ASP A 197 -11.24 2.87 -19.06
C ASP A 197 -12.24 2.51 -17.94
N SER A 198 -11.78 2.43 -16.69
CA SER A 198 -12.62 2.12 -15.53
C SER A 198 -13.33 3.37 -14.97
N PRO A 199 -14.35 3.22 -14.11
CA PRO A 199 -15.00 4.35 -13.45
C PRO A 199 -14.07 5.24 -12.61
N ALA A 200 -12.91 4.73 -12.20
CA ALA A 200 -11.90 5.47 -11.44
C ALA A 200 -10.87 6.19 -12.33
N GLY A 201 -10.97 6.07 -13.66
CA GLY A 201 -10.03 6.65 -14.61
C GLY A 201 -9.88 8.16 -14.43
N GLU A 202 -10.99 8.90 -14.34
CA GLU A 202 -10.97 10.35 -14.15
C GLU A 202 -10.37 10.76 -12.80
N ALA A 203 -10.79 10.12 -11.71
CA ALA A 203 -10.26 10.38 -10.37
C ALA A 203 -8.75 10.09 -10.25
N CYS A 204 -8.25 9.12 -11.00
CA CYS A 204 -6.86 8.69 -10.99
C CYS A 204 -6.03 9.21 -12.18
N ALA A 205 -6.60 10.08 -13.03
CA ALA A 205 -6.02 10.41 -14.33
C ALA A 205 -4.61 11.00 -14.22
N ARG A 206 -4.38 11.81 -13.18
CA ARG A 206 -3.06 12.38 -12.86
C ARG A 206 -1.99 11.30 -12.62
N ALA A 207 -2.30 10.26 -11.83
CA ALA A 207 -1.36 9.18 -11.57
C ALA A 207 -1.18 8.29 -12.80
N ILE A 208 -2.28 7.94 -13.47
CA ILE A 208 -2.28 7.11 -14.68
C ILE A 208 -1.36 7.71 -15.74
N ALA A 209 -1.59 8.97 -16.13
CA ALA A 209 -0.80 9.60 -17.18
C ALA A 209 0.67 9.79 -16.77
N TRP A 210 0.95 10.08 -15.49
CA TRP A 210 2.32 10.27 -15.00
C TRP A 210 3.12 8.97 -15.10
N TYR A 211 2.58 7.88 -14.57
CA TYR A 211 3.29 6.59 -14.58
C TYR A 211 3.33 5.97 -15.98
N LEU A 212 2.34 6.21 -16.84
CA LEU A 212 2.41 5.87 -18.26
C LEU A 212 3.54 6.63 -18.97
N ALA A 213 3.64 7.95 -18.77
CA ALA A 213 4.71 8.75 -19.36
C ALA A 213 6.10 8.26 -18.92
N MET A 214 6.26 8.01 -17.62
CA MET A 214 7.51 7.50 -17.06
C MET A 214 7.86 6.09 -17.56
N ALA A 215 6.86 5.22 -17.74
CA ALA A 215 7.06 3.89 -18.31
C ALA A 215 7.50 3.98 -19.79
N ARG A 216 6.83 4.81 -20.59
CA ARG A 216 7.16 5.05 -22.01
C ARG A 216 8.56 5.62 -22.19
N ARG A 217 8.93 6.61 -21.39
CA ARG A 217 10.28 7.20 -21.37
C ARG A 217 11.35 6.16 -20.99
N SER A 218 11.07 5.32 -20.01
CA SER A 218 12.01 4.27 -19.59
C SER A 218 12.22 3.18 -20.65
N GLN A 219 11.20 2.93 -21.49
CA GLN A 219 11.29 2.04 -22.66
C GLN A 219 11.95 2.71 -23.89
N GLY A 220 12.19 4.02 -23.85
CA GLY A 220 12.78 4.78 -24.96
C GLY A 220 11.78 5.37 -25.95
N ASN A 221 10.48 5.30 -25.67
CA ASN A 221 9.44 5.94 -26.48
C ASN A 221 9.16 7.36 -25.96
N GLU A 222 10.04 8.29 -26.31
CA GLU A 222 9.99 9.67 -25.80
C GLU A 222 8.81 10.47 -26.36
N ASP A 223 8.47 10.30 -27.64
CA ASP A 223 7.35 11.02 -28.26
C ASP A 223 6.02 10.74 -27.55
N ALA A 224 5.77 9.46 -27.20
CA ALA A 224 4.60 9.08 -26.43
C ALA A 224 4.63 9.60 -24.99
N ALA A 225 5.82 9.69 -24.38
CA ALA A 225 5.98 10.23 -23.03
C ALA A 225 5.69 11.74 -23.00
N VAL A 226 6.22 12.49 -23.96
CA VAL A 226 5.99 13.94 -24.09
C VAL A 226 4.52 14.24 -24.30
N ALA A 227 3.83 13.52 -25.19
CA ALA A 227 2.39 13.71 -25.41
C ALA A 227 1.56 13.55 -24.12
N LEU A 228 1.88 12.55 -23.28
CA LEU A 228 1.22 12.34 -21.99
C LEU A 228 1.56 13.43 -20.97
N LEU A 229 2.81 13.90 -20.96
CA LEU A 229 3.24 14.98 -20.06
C LEU A 229 2.65 16.34 -20.46
N GLU A 230 2.52 16.63 -21.75
CA GLU A 230 1.85 17.83 -22.27
C GLU A 230 0.37 17.83 -21.91
N TRP A 231 -0.30 16.69 -22.07
CA TRP A 231 -1.68 16.51 -21.61
C TRP A 231 -1.78 16.76 -20.10
N LEU A 232 -0.90 16.18 -19.29
CA LEU A 232 -0.85 16.41 -17.84
C LEU A 232 -0.62 17.88 -17.48
N GLN A 233 0.30 18.56 -18.16
CA GLN A 233 0.60 19.96 -17.90
C GLN A 233 -0.59 20.87 -18.23
N THR A 234 -1.44 20.45 -19.16
CA THR A 234 -2.65 21.18 -19.58
C THR A 234 -3.82 20.94 -18.62
N THR A 235 -4.03 19.69 -18.18
CA THR A 235 -5.17 19.32 -17.33
C THR A 235 -4.89 19.48 -15.84
N HIS A 236 -3.66 19.18 -15.41
CA HIS A 236 -3.23 19.17 -14.01
C HIS A 236 -1.81 19.76 -13.86
N PRO A 237 -1.65 21.08 -13.96
CA PRO A 237 -0.34 21.73 -13.85
C PRO A 237 0.37 21.37 -12.53
N ASP A 238 1.55 20.78 -12.64
CA ASP A 238 2.39 20.41 -11.49
C ASP A 238 3.86 20.74 -11.83
N PRO A 239 4.61 21.42 -10.94
CA PRO A 239 6.02 21.73 -11.17
C PRO A 239 6.88 20.53 -11.56
N LYS A 240 6.56 19.33 -11.07
CA LYS A 240 7.30 18.10 -11.42
C LYS A 240 7.09 17.69 -12.88
N VAL A 241 5.89 17.94 -13.43
CA VAL A 241 5.56 17.65 -14.84
C VAL A 241 6.28 18.63 -15.75
N SER A 242 6.29 19.91 -15.38
CA SER A 242 7.09 20.93 -16.07
C SER A 242 8.59 20.59 -16.09
N ALA A 243 9.14 20.07 -14.99
CA ALA A 243 10.53 19.62 -14.93
C ALA A 243 10.77 18.41 -15.85
N ALA A 244 9.89 17.41 -15.79
CA ALA A 244 9.99 16.21 -16.63
C ALA A 244 9.81 16.49 -18.14
N LEU A 245 9.05 17.54 -18.52
CA LEU A 245 8.94 17.99 -19.91
C LEU A 245 10.22 18.65 -20.41
N LYS A 246 10.90 19.43 -19.56
CA LYS A 246 12.15 20.13 -19.92
C LYS A 246 13.35 19.20 -19.98
N ASP A 247 13.36 18.16 -19.14
CA ASP A 247 14.47 17.23 -19.01
C ASP A 247 14.07 15.81 -19.41
N SER A 248 14.58 15.36 -20.57
CA SER A 248 14.38 14.00 -21.07
C SER A 248 15.15 12.94 -20.27
N SER A 249 16.13 13.35 -19.46
CA SER A 249 16.83 12.47 -18.52
C SER A 249 16.04 12.22 -17.23
N TYR A 250 14.97 13.00 -16.99
CA TYR A 250 14.08 12.82 -15.85
C TYR A 250 13.34 11.48 -15.98
N ARG A 251 13.73 10.50 -15.15
CA ARG A 251 13.21 9.13 -15.15
C ARG A 251 12.69 8.73 -13.78
N LEU A 252 11.76 7.78 -13.77
CA LEU A 252 11.30 7.14 -12.54
C LEU A 252 12.45 6.34 -11.91
N LYS A 253 12.75 6.63 -10.65
CA LYS A 253 13.67 5.81 -9.86
C LYS A 253 12.95 4.52 -9.47
N THR A 254 13.31 3.42 -10.11
CA THR A 254 12.71 2.11 -9.84
C THR A 254 13.43 1.41 -8.69
N THR A 255 12.69 0.61 -7.93
CA THR A 255 13.21 -0.33 -6.93
C THR A 255 12.93 -1.77 -7.36
N THR A 256 13.48 -2.76 -6.65
CA THR A 256 13.12 -4.17 -6.83
C THR A 256 12.53 -4.79 -5.57
N ALA A 257 11.91 -5.96 -5.69
CA ALA A 257 11.42 -6.72 -4.54
C ALA A 257 12.55 -7.05 -3.54
N GLU A 258 13.76 -7.31 -4.03
CA GLU A 258 14.93 -7.58 -3.21
C GLU A 258 15.38 -6.34 -2.43
N GLN A 259 15.38 -5.17 -3.06
CA GLN A 259 15.75 -3.90 -2.40
C GLN A 259 14.73 -3.52 -1.33
N ILE A 260 13.43 -3.72 -1.58
CA ILE A 260 12.38 -3.50 -0.57
C ILE A 260 12.59 -4.46 0.61
N ALA A 261 12.86 -5.74 0.32
CA ALA A 261 13.07 -6.76 1.36
C ALA A 261 14.39 -6.59 2.13
N SER A 262 15.35 -5.81 1.63
CA SER A 262 16.62 -5.51 2.30
C SER A 262 16.62 -4.17 3.05
N ARG A 263 15.46 -3.50 3.16
CA ARG A 263 15.32 -2.30 4.00
C ARG A 263 15.53 -2.64 5.47
N ALA A 264 16.29 -1.82 6.19
CA ALA A 264 16.47 -1.95 7.63
C ALA A 264 15.17 -1.60 8.38
N ASP A 265 14.51 -0.52 7.94
CA ASP A 265 13.13 -0.21 8.29
C ASP A 265 12.24 -0.43 7.07
N PRO A 266 11.31 -1.41 7.08
CA PRO A 266 10.41 -1.66 5.96
C PRO A 266 9.67 -0.41 5.44
N TRP A 267 9.42 0.55 6.33
CA TRP A 267 8.66 1.76 6.05
C TRP A 267 9.50 2.92 5.49
N ASP A 268 10.83 2.85 5.60
CA ASP A 268 11.74 3.86 5.06
C ASP A 268 12.37 3.40 3.75
N PRO A 269 12.00 4.00 2.59
CA PRO A 269 12.62 3.70 1.30
C PRO A 269 14.13 3.99 1.25
N GLY A 270 14.64 4.89 2.09
CA GLY A 270 16.06 5.24 2.17
C GLY A 270 16.91 4.22 2.92
N SER A 271 16.31 3.32 3.70
CA SER A 271 16.99 2.39 4.60
C SER A 271 17.50 1.10 3.93
N VAL A 272 17.60 1.08 2.60
CA VAL A 272 18.03 -0.11 1.84
C VAL A 272 19.46 -0.48 2.24
N VAL A 273 19.62 -1.66 2.84
CA VAL A 273 20.94 -2.18 3.20
C VAL A 273 21.61 -2.72 1.94
N THR A 274 22.66 -2.02 1.49
CA THR A 274 23.46 -2.41 0.32
C THR A 274 24.53 -3.44 0.64
N ASP A 275 24.89 -3.59 1.91
CA ASP A 275 25.83 -4.61 2.37
C ASP A 275 25.12 -5.94 2.61
N ASN A 276 25.01 -6.74 1.55
CA ASN A 276 24.46 -8.09 1.61
C ASN A 276 25.51 -9.16 1.96
N THR A 277 26.77 -8.77 2.26
CA THR A 277 27.86 -9.73 2.51
C THR A 277 27.54 -10.69 3.65
N GLY A 278 26.88 -10.20 4.72
CA GLY A 278 26.44 -11.04 5.83
C GLY A 278 25.39 -12.08 5.44
N ARG A 279 24.43 -11.72 4.58
CA ARG A 279 23.41 -12.63 4.06
C ARG A 279 24.00 -13.65 3.09
N GLU A 280 24.89 -13.22 2.20
CA GLU A 280 25.60 -14.09 1.28
C GLU A 280 26.49 -15.08 2.04
N ARG A 281 27.15 -14.62 3.11
CA ARG A 281 27.92 -15.46 4.02
C ARG A 281 27.05 -16.49 4.73
N LEU A 282 25.91 -16.08 5.30
CA LEU A 282 24.96 -17.01 5.93
C LEU A 282 24.41 -18.05 4.94
N LEU A 283 24.11 -17.64 3.71
CA LEU A 283 23.69 -18.57 2.65
C LEU A 283 24.81 -19.54 2.27
N ALA A 284 26.05 -19.06 2.17
CA ALA A 284 27.21 -19.90 1.88
C ALA A 284 27.50 -20.88 3.03
N GLU A 285 27.38 -20.43 4.28
CA GLU A 285 27.53 -21.25 5.48
C GLU A 285 26.42 -22.33 5.58
N ALA A 286 25.17 -21.95 5.32
CA ALA A 286 24.03 -22.87 5.29
C ALA A 286 24.16 -23.91 4.17
N GLN A 287 24.63 -23.50 2.98
CA GLN A 287 24.93 -24.42 1.88
C GLN A 287 26.07 -25.38 2.25
N ALA A 288 27.15 -24.86 2.83
CA ALA A 288 28.27 -25.69 3.27
C ALA A 288 27.84 -26.69 4.34
N GLU A 289 26.93 -26.32 5.24
CA GLU A 289 26.35 -27.24 6.23
C GLU A 289 25.49 -28.31 5.57
N LEU A 290 24.63 -27.95 4.62
CA LEU A 290 23.86 -28.92 3.84
C LEU A 290 24.77 -29.90 3.09
N ASP A 291 25.87 -29.41 2.50
CA ASP A 291 26.83 -30.24 1.76
C ASP A 291 27.61 -31.20 2.68
N ARG A 292 27.93 -30.78 3.91
CA ARG A 292 28.58 -31.61 4.95
C ARG A 292 27.73 -32.79 5.42
N GLN A 293 26.41 -32.70 5.36
CA GLN A 293 25.53 -33.78 5.82
C GLN A 293 25.60 -35.00 4.89
N ILE A 294 25.87 -36.18 5.45
CA ILE A 294 25.85 -37.45 4.71
C ILE A 294 24.41 -37.95 4.66
N GLY A 295 23.92 -38.25 3.45
CA GLY A 295 22.53 -38.60 3.17
C GLY A 295 21.75 -37.47 2.51
N LEU A 296 20.42 -37.52 2.58
CA LEU A 296 19.52 -36.47 2.06
C LEU A 296 19.65 -36.16 0.55
N THR A 297 20.10 -37.11 -0.28
CA THR A 297 20.36 -36.91 -1.72
C THR A 297 19.17 -36.30 -2.47
N ARG A 298 17.94 -36.73 -2.14
CA ARG A 298 16.71 -36.17 -2.73
C ARG A 298 16.48 -34.71 -2.30
N VAL A 299 16.71 -34.38 -1.03
CA VAL A 299 16.54 -33.03 -0.48
C VAL A 299 17.57 -32.08 -1.11
N LYS A 300 18.85 -32.47 -1.17
CA LYS A 300 19.91 -31.68 -1.80
C LYS A 300 19.62 -31.44 -3.29
N ALA A 301 19.21 -32.47 -4.03
CA ALA A 301 18.84 -32.32 -5.43
C ALA A 301 17.63 -31.39 -5.62
N GLN A 302 16.68 -31.37 -4.69
CA GLN A 302 15.51 -30.50 -4.75
C GLN A 302 15.87 -29.04 -4.40
N ILE A 303 16.76 -28.82 -3.43
CA ILE A 303 17.30 -27.50 -3.08
C ILE A 303 18.11 -26.93 -4.25
N GLU A 304 18.98 -27.73 -4.89
CA GLU A 304 19.73 -27.29 -6.06
C GLU A 304 18.84 -26.94 -7.24
N ARG A 305 17.80 -27.75 -7.52
CA ARG A 305 16.79 -27.41 -8.53
C ARG A 305 16.07 -26.11 -8.22
N TYR A 306 15.70 -25.90 -6.94
CA TYR A 306 15.06 -24.67 -6.50
C TYR A 306 15.98 -23.46 -6.72
N ARG A 307 17.25 -23.57 -6.31
CA ARG A 307 18.26 -22.51 -6.48
C ARG A 307 18.52 -22.18 -7.94
N ALA A 308 18.65 -23.20 -8.80
CA ALA A 308 18.82 -23.03 -10.24
C ALA A 308 17.59 -22.34 -10.86
N ALA A 309 16.39 -22.75 -10.46
CA ALA A 309 15.15 -22.11 -10.89
C ALA A 309 15.08 -20.64 -10.45
N THR A 310 15.46 -20.32 -9.20
CA THR A 310 15.51 -18.94 -8.69
C THR A 310 16.56 -18.08 -9.40
N MET A 311 17.74 -18.63 -9.68
CA MET A 311 18.79 -17.93 -10.47
C MET A 311 18.32 -17.65 -11.90
N MET A 312 17.71 -18.64 -12.57
CA MET A 312 17.16 -18.44 -13.91
C MET A 312 15.98 -17.47 -13.92
N ALA A 313 15.12 -17.51 -12.89
CA ALA A 313 14.07 -16.54 -12.66
C ALA A 313 14.64 -15.12 -12.53
N ARG A 314 15.72 -14.94 -11.75
CA ARG A 314 16.42 -13.66 -11.59
C ARG A 314 16.97 -13.13 -12.92
N VAL A 315 17.62 -13.98 -13.71
CA VAL A 315 18.13 -13.61 -15.05
C VAL A 315 16.99 -13.28 -16.02
N ARG A 316 15.85 -13.98 -15.92
CA ARG A 316 14.68 -13.70 -16.76
C ARG A 316 13.98 -12.40 -16.39
N ALA A 317 13.83 -12.13 -15.09
CA ALA A 317 13.29 -10.88 -14.58
C ALA A 317 14.16 -9.68 -14.98
N ALA A 318 15.49 -9.80 -14.86
CA ALA A 318 16.43 -8.78 -15.30
C ALA A 318 16.38 -8.50 -16.82
N LYS A 319 15.85 -9.44 -17.61
CA LYS A 319 15.63 -9.31 -19.06
C LYS A 319 14.18 -8.98 -19.42
N GLY A 320 13.34 -8.61 -18.46
CA GLY A 320 11.94 -8.23 -18.69
C GLY A 320 11.01 -9.37 -19.13
N MET A 321 11.42 -10.62 -18.98
CA MET A 321 10.60 -11.79 -19.33
C MET A 321 9.65 -12.16 -18.20
N LYS A 322 8.46 -12.70 -18.52
CA LYS A 322 7.52 -13.24 -17.51
C LYS A 322 8.18 -14.36 -16.70
N VAL A 323 8.18 -14.20 -15.38
CA VAL A 323 8.70 -15.17 -14.42
C VAL A 323 7.54 -15.65 -13.55
N ALA A 324 7.25 -16.95 -13.56
CA ALA A 324 6.35 -17.53 -12.58
C ALA A 324 7.07 -17.58 -11.23
N GLN A 325 6.43 -17.10 -10.16
CA GLN A 325 6.91 -17.24 -8.78
C GLN A 325 6.52 -18.63 -8.27
N PRO A 326 7.42 -19.61 -8.17
CA PRO A 326 7.08 -20.92 -7.62
C PRO A 326 6.70 -20.79 -6.14
N SER A 327 5.77 -21.64 -5.68
CA SER A 327 5.40 -21.69 -4.28
C SER A 327 6.63 -22.02 -3.41
N LYS A 328 6.74 -21.35 -2.27
CA LYS A 328 7.84 -21.56 -1.30
C LYS A 328 7.64 -22.80 -0.42
N HIS A 329 6.50 -23.49 -0.57
CA HIS A 329 6.18 -24.69 0.18
C HIS A 329 6.83 -25.91 -0.48
N MET A 330 7.76 -26.54 0.23
CA MET A 330 8.37 -27.81 -0.17
C MET A 330 7.82 -28.94 0.68
N ILE A 331 7.34 -29.99 0.02
CA ILE A 331 6.95 -31.24 0.68
C ILE A 331 8.06 -32.26 0.47
N PHE A 332 8.60 -32.80 1.56
CA PHE A 332 9.59 -33.86 1.53
C PHE A 332 8.90 -35.19 1.84
N THR A 333 8.71 -36.05 0.82
CA THR A 333 8.08 -37.36 0.98
C THR A 333 9.12 -38.49 0.86
N GLY A 334 9.12 -39.42 1.84
CA GLY A 334 10.00 -40.60 1.85
C GLY A 334 10.21 -41.19 3.25
N ARG A 335 10.70 -42.44 3.34
CA ARG A 335 11.13 -43.06 4.61
C ARG A 335 12.30 -42.23 5.20
N PRO A 336 12.24 -41.82 6.47
CA PRO A 336 13.27 -40.97 7.05
C PRO A 336 14.61 -41.70 7.10
N VAL A 337 15.62 -41.11 6.48
CA VAL A 337 17.03 -41.52 6.62
C VAL A 337 17.70 -40.54 7.57
N PRO A 338 18.40 -41.00 8.62
CA PRO A 338 19.10 -40.12 9.54
C PRO A 338 20.19 -39.33 8.80
N ALA A 339 20.13 -38.00 8.85
CA ALA A 339 21.25 -37.16 8.44
C ALA A 339 22.34 -37.25 9.51
N ARG A 340 23.59 -37.53 9.12
CA ARG A 340 24.74 -37.46 10.02
C ARG A 340 25.75 -36.43 9.50
N PRO A 341 26.30 -35.56 10.36
CA PRO A 341 27.40 -34.69 9.97
C PRO A 341 28.64 -35.52 9.62
N ARG A 342 29.48 -35.04 8.69
CA ARG A 342 30.82 -35.60 8.45
C ARG A 342 31.69 -35.37 9.69
N SER A 343 31.79 -36.38 10.56
CA SER A 343 32.75 -36.35 11.67
C SER A 343 34.17 -36.59 11.13
N PRO A 344 35.17 -35.74 11.43
CA PRO A 344 36.56 -36.11 11.28
C PRO A 344 36.92 -37.10 12.40
N GLY A 345 37.18 -38.36 12.06
CA GLY A 345 37.95 -39.25 12.93
C GLY A 345 37.22 -40.36 13.72
N TRP A 346 36.34 -41.13 13.10
CA TRP A 346 35.96 -42.45 13.65
C TRP A 346 35.96 -43.53 12.57
N TRP A 347 37.11 -44.19 12.39
CA TRP A 347 37.19 -45.56 11.89
C TRP A 347 37.75 -46.42 13.02
N PRO A 348 37.01 -47.40 13.56
CA PRO A 348 37.64 -48.51 14.25
C PRO A 348 38.17 -49.48 13.20
N THR A 349 39.46 -49.35 12.98
CA THR A 349 40.44 -50.34 12.59
C THR A 349 40.02 -51.79 12.90
N PHE A 350 40.12 -52.65 11.88
CA PHE A 350 40.50 -54.08 11.97
C PHE A 350 39.74 -55.00 12.93
N TRP A 351 38.97 -55.92 12.35
CA TRP A 351 38.75 -57.24 12.95
C TRP A 351 39.93 -58.15 12.56
N PRO A 352 40.70 -58.72 13.51
CA PRO A 352 41.50 -59.88 13.22
C PRO A 352 40.68 -61.15 13.44
N VAL A 353 40.60 -61.96 12.38
CA VAL A 353 40.42 -63.41 12.45
C VAL A 353 41.59 -63.99 13.24
N TRP A 354 41.37 -64.94 14.16
CA TRP A 354 42.13 -66.20 14.31
C TRP A 354 41.47 -67.11 15.37
N ALA A 355 41.41 -68.40 15.00
CA ALA A 355 41.11 -69.64 15.75
C ALA A 355 39.67 -69.90 16.20
#